data_AF-R7T6Y8-F1
#
_entry.id   AF-R7T6Y8-F1
#
_cell.length_a   1.000
_cell.length_b   1.000
_cell.length_c   1.000
_cell.angle_alpha   90.00
_cell.angle_beta   90.00
_cell.angle_gamma   90.00
#
_symmetry.space_group_name_H-M   'P 1'
#
loop_
_entity.id
_entity.type
_entity.pdbx_description
1 polymer ?
#
loop_
_entity_poly.entity_id
_entity_poly.type
_entity_poly.pdbx_seq_one_letter_code
_entity_poly.pdbx_strand_id
1 'polypeptide(L)'
;GVYIGWRCPEFTWDCQRVSDMSRCFCGHLLGEHAHYDSQSHAVPCRQCRCKAYQWVPSRPEEIGEFWHQRRRGFDPEAWRAKCRCKHTHEEHDPNSLHKCKACKCSSFDSPFVCAACDRHYEDHDTFFMDADERRAKGMPVGQSTLDQLYD
;
A
#
# COMPACT_ATOMS: atom_id res chain seq x y z
N GLY A 1 -0.03 -18.16 -9.11
CA GLY A 1 -0.12 -16.68 -9.13
C GLY A 1 0.25 -16.17 -7.75
N VAL A 2 0.84 -14.98 -7.68
CA VAL A 2 1.22 -14.34 -6.40
C VAL A 2 0.07 -13.49 -5.90
N TYR A 3 -0.31 -13.66 -4.65
CA TYR A 3 -1.18 -12.77 -3.91
C TYR A 3 -0.34 -11.68 -3.26
N ILE A 4 -0.68 -10.43 -3.54
CA ILE A 4 0.04 -9.27 -3.00
C ILE A 4 -0.94 -8.49 -2.15
N GLY A 5 -0.62 -8.40 -0.86
CA GLY A 5 -1.52 -7.85 0.14
C GLY A 5 -0.81 -6.84 1.01
N TRP A 6 -1.53 -5.79 1.39
CA TRP A 6 -1.09 -4.81 2.39
C TRP A 6 -1.93 -4.99 3.65
N ARG A 7 -1.27 -5.20 4.79
CA ARG A 7 -1.92 -5.52 6.08
C ARG A 7 -0.97 -5.29 7.25
N CYS A 8 -1.52 -5.21 8.46
CA CYS A 8 -0.72 -5.32 9.68
C CYS A 8 -0.09 -6.74 9.76
N PRO A 9 1.18 -6.87 10.18
CA PRO A 9 1.88 -8.16 10.19
C PRO A 9 1.20 -9.27 11.01
N GLU A 10 0.43 -8.91 12.03
CA GLU A 10 -0.32 -9.85 12.87
C GLU A 10 -1.61 -10.38 12.22
N PHE A 11 -2.07 -9.80 11.10
CA PHE A 11 -3.34 -10.18 10.48
C PHE A 11 -3.19 -11.34 9.49
N THR A 12 -4.24 -12.16 9.42
CA THR A 12 -4.43 -13.26 8.46
C THR A 12 -5.41 -12.89 7.34
N TRP A 13 -5.64 -11.60 7.12
CA TRP A 13 -6.40 -11.05 5.99
C TRP A 13 -5.72 -9.79 5.48
N ASP A 14 -5.96 -9.46 4.21
CA ASP A 14 -5.39 -8.25 3.60
C ASP A 14 -6.32 -7.06 3.82
N CYS A 15 -5.79 -5.93 4.26
CA CYS A 15 -6.53 -4.68 4.32
C CYS A 15 -6.74 -4.10 2.92
N GLN A 16 -5.75 -4.29 2.05
CA GLN A 16 -5.82 -3.89 0.64
C GLN A 16 -5.17 -4.95 -0.25
N ARG A 17 -5.80 -5.24 -1.38
CA ARG A 17 -5.19 -6.02 -2.47
C ARG A 17 -4.34 -5.12 -3.35
N VAL A 18 -3.15 -5.59 -3.68
CA VAL A 18 -2.16 -4.86 -4.48
C VAL A 18 -2.05 -5.52 -5.85
N SER A 19 -1.92 -4.71 -6.90
CA SER A 19 -1.67 -5.17 -8.27
C SER A 19 -0.53 -4.40 -8.90
N ASP A 20 -0.14 -4.77 -10.13
CA ASP A 20 0.90 -4.06 -10.89
C ASP A 20 0.60 -2.57 -11.09
N MET A 21 -0.66 -2.17 -11.03
CA MET A 21 -1.11 -0.77 -11.15
C MET A 21 -1.13 -0.01 -9.82
N SER A 22 -0.78 -0.66 -8.71
CA SER A 22 -0.78 -0.05 -7.39
C SER A 22 0.52 0.71 -7.13
N ARG A 23 0.41 1.92 -6.59
CA ARG A 23 1.54 2.83 -6.35
C ARG A 23 2.39 2.39 -5.17
N CYS A 24 3.70 2.45 -5.36
CA CYS A 24 4.70 2.34 -4.31
C CYS A 24 4.93 3.71 -3.65
N PHE A 25 5.38 3.73 -2.41
CA PHE A 25 5.85 4.92 -1.70
C PHE A 25 6.89 5.74 -2.49
N CYS A 26 7.63 5.14 -3.42
CA CYS A 26 8.55 5.87 -4.28
C CYS A 26 7.89 6.67 -5.41
N GLY A 27 6.58 6.55 -5.59
CA GLY A 27 5.80 7.18 -6.65
C GLY A 27 5.59 6.31 -7.89
N HIS A 28 6.35 5.22 -8.07
CA HIS A 28 6.22 4.32 -9.23
C HIS A 28 5.23 3.17 -8.96
N LEU A 29 4.76 2.51 -10.01
CA LEU A 29 3.85 1.38 -9.93
C LEU A 29 4.60 0.08 -9.58
N LEU A 30 3.92 -0.90 -8.98
CA LEU A 30 4.51 -2.21 -8.72
C LEU A 30 5.06 -2.87 -10.00
N GLY A 31 4.36 -2.73 -11.14
CA GLY A 31 4.84 -3.24 -12.42
C GLY A 31 6.15 -2.60 -12.90
N GLU A 32 6.53 -1.45 -12.35
CA GLU A 32 7.79 -0.74 -12.62
C GLU A 32 8.92 -1.15 -11.66
N HIS A 33 8.64 -2.02 -10.70
CA HIS A 33 9.65 -2.62 -9.84
C HIS A 33 10.26 -3.87 -10.47
N ALA A 34 11.29 -4.43 -9.82
CA ALA A 34 11.94 -5.67 -10.23
C ALA A 34 10.93 -6.83 -10.24
N HIS A 35 11.34 -7.95 -10.87
CA HIS A 35 10.57 -9.18 -10.83
C HIS A 35 10.30 -9.61 -9.38
N TYR A 36 9.12 -10.17 -9.14
CA TYR A 36 8.68 -10.65 -7.82
C TYR A 36 7.98 -12.01 -7.94
N ASP A 37 8.06 -12.76 -6.85
CA ASP A 37 7.43 -14.07 -6.63
C ASP A 37 6.89 -14.15 -5.18
N SER A 38 6.43 -15.32 -4.74
CA SER A 38 5.94 -15.50 -3.37
C SER A 38 7.02 -15.40 -2.29
N GLN A 39 8.30 -15.55 -2.63
CA GLN A 39 9.42 -15.49 -1.68
C GLN A 39 10.04 -14.08 -1.61
N SER A 40 9.46 -13.13 -2.33
CA SER A 40 10.01 -11.79 -2.46
C SER A 40 9.77 -10.95 -1.21
N HIS A 41 10.85 -10.61 -0.49
CA HIS A 41 10.83 -9.70 0.66
C HIS A 41 11.22 -8.26 0.29
N ALA A 42 11.97 -8.10 -0.79
CA ALA A 42 12.41 -6.80 -1.29
C ALA A 42 12.27 -6.79 -2.80
N VAL A 43 11.39 -5.92 -3.30
CA VAL A 43 11.17 -5.72 -4.74
C VAL A 43 11.63 -4.31 -5.08
N PRO A 44 12.90 -4.08 -5.44
CA PRO A 44 13.43 -2.74 -5.68
C PRO A 44 12.81 -2.10 -6.92
N CYS A 45 12.74 -0.77 -6.93
CA CYS A 45 12.26 -0.02 -8.09
C CYS A 45 13.31 -0.02 -9.21
N ARG A 46 12.87 -0.14 -10.48
CA ARG A 46 13.79 -0.08 -11.63
C ARG A 46 14.14 1.35 -12.08
N GLN A 47 13.42 2.35 -11.56
CA GLN A 47 13.53 3.75 -12.00
C GLN A 47 14.16 4.69 -10.96
N CYS A 48 14.27 4.26 -9.70
CA CYS A 48 14.81 5.10 -8.63
C CYS A 48 15.51 4.28 -7.53
N ARG A 49 16.06 4.96 -6.52
CA ARG A 49 16.81 4.34 -5.39
C ARG A 49 15.96 3.59 -4.36
N CYS A 50 14.70 3.30 -4.66
CA CYS A 50 13.79 2.58 -3.76
C CYS A 50 14.17 1.10 -3.72
N LYS A 51 14.43 0.58 -2.53
CA LYS A 51 14.98 -0.76 -2.30
C LYS A 51 13.92 -1.85 -2.13
N ALA A 52 12.70 -1.48 -1.77
CA ALA A 52 11.60 -2.41 -1.58
C ALA A 52 10.27 -1.75 -1.94
N TYR A 53 9.36 -2.50 -2.56
CA TYR A 53 8.01 -2.04 -2.81
C TYR A 53 7.25 -1.89 -1.49
N GLN A 54 6.65 -0.73 -1.28
CA GLN A 54 5.77 -0.45 -0.16
C GLN A 54 4.54 0.24 -0.71
N TRP A 55 3.40 -0.46 -0.68
CA TRP A 55 2.14 0.11 -1.18
C TRP A 55 1.82 1.43 -0.47
N VAL A 56 1.35 2.42 -1.21
CA VAL A 56 0.79 3.66 -0.67
C VAL A 56 -0.51 3.98 -1.43
N PRO A 57 -1.54 4.52 -0.75
CA PRO A 57 -2.72 4.97 -1.45
C PRO A 57 -2.36 5.99 -2.54
N SER A 58 -2.98 5.82 -3.70
CA SER A 58 -2.90 6.70 -4.86
C SER A 58 -4.22 7.43 -5.13
N ARG A 59 -5.30 7.00 -4.48
CA ARG A 59 -6.64 7.60 -4.56
C ARG A 59 -7.29 7.64 -3.18
N PRO A 60 -8.14 8.63 -2.89
CA PRO A 60 -8.81 8.70 -1.59
C PRO A 60 -9.79 7.53 -1.34
N GLU A 61 -10.36 6.90 -2.38
CA GLU A 61 -11.25 5.75 -2.20
C GLU A 61 -10.54 4.52 -1.62
N GLU A 62 -9.24 4.37 -1.87
CA GLU A 62 -8.43 3.27 -1.33
C GLU A 62 -8.28 3.34 0.20
N ILE A 63 -8.61 4.50 0.79
CA ILE A 63 -8.63 4.74 2.24
C ILE A 63 -10.02 5.12 2.74
N GLY A 64 -11.08 4.80 1.98
CA GLY A 64 -12.46 5.06 2.38
C GLY A 64 -12.89 6.54 2.32
N GLU A 65 -12.04 7.45 1.83
CA GLU A 65 -12.31 8.89 1.76
C GLU A 65 -12.98 9.32 0.43
N PHE A 66 -13.90 8.51 -0.09
CA PHE A 66 -14.52 8.70 -1.41
C PHE A 66 -15.24 10.06 -1.59
N TRP A 67 -15.62 10.73 -0.50
CA TRP A 67 -16.23 12.06 -0.55
C TRP A 67 -15.28 13.16 -1.07
N HIS A 68 -13.95 12.93 -1.07
CA HIS A 68 -12.98 13.90 -1.59
C HIS A 68 -13.22 14.23 -3.07
N GLN A 69 -13.69 13.26 -3.84
CA GLN A 69 -14.00 13.43 -5.27
C GLN A 69 -15.12 14.43 -5.55
N ARG A 70 -15.97 14.68 -4.55
CA ARG A 70 -17.11 15.61 -4.67
C ARG A 70 -16.70 17.05 -4.39
N ARG A 71 -15.45 17.30 -3.95
CA ARG A 71 -14.97 18.67 -3.70
C ARG A 71 -14.74 19.37 -5.03
N ARG A 72 -15.21 20.63 -5.13
CA ARG A 72 -14.98 21.46 -6.31
C ARG A 72 -13.49 21.64 -6.57
N GLY A 73 -13.05 21.32 -7.78
CA GLY A 73 -11.64 21.42 -8.18
C GLY A 73 -10.75 20.30 -7.65
N PHE A 74 -11.33 19.17 -7.20
CA PHE A 74 -10.54 17.97 -6.90
C PHE A 74 -9.96 17.39 -8.18
N ASP A 75 -8.64 17.19 -8.19
CA ASP A 75 -7.91 16.51 -9.25
C ASP A 75 -7.44 15.14 -8.71
N PRO A 76 -7.99 14.02 -9.23
CA PRO A 76 -7.58 12.68 -8.81
C PRO A 76 -6.14 12.35 -9.19
N GLU A 77 -5.61 12.91 -10.27
CA GLU A 77 -4.25 12.61 -10.75
C GLU A 77 -3.18 13.29 -9.90
N ALA A 78 -3.51 14.45 -9.33
CA ALA A 78 -2.64 15.19 -8.42
C ALA A 78 -2.71 14.72 -6.96
N TRP A 79 -3.66 13.85 -6.60
CA TRP A 79 -3.80 13.41 -5.20
C TRP A 79 -2.61 12.55 -4.77
N ARG A 80 -2.11 12.81 -3.57
CA ARG A 80 -1.03 12.04 -2.93
C ARG A 80 -1.31 11.92 -1.44
N ALA A 81 -1.05 10.74 -0.87
CA ALA A 81 -1.02 10.55 0.56
C ALA A 81 -0.02 11.53 1.20
N LYS A 82 -0.46 12.22 2.26
CA LYS A 82 0.33 13.24 2.98
C LYS A 82 0.77 12.72 4.33
N CYS A 83 1.94 13.16 4.76
CA CYS A 83 2.38 13.04 6.15
C CYS A 83 1.74 14.15 7.01
N ARG A 84 1.71 13.98 8.34
CA ARG A 84 1.35 15.05 9.29
C ARG A 84 2.20 16.31 9.12
N CYS A 85 3.44 16.17 8.62
CA CYS A 85 4.32 17.29 8.25
C CYS A 85 3.86 18.08 7.01
N LYS A 86 2.72 17.68 6.39
CA LYS A 86 2.04 18.29 5.24
C LYS A 86 2.68 18.04 3.87
N HIS A 87 3.87 17.46 3.83
CA HIS A 87 4.49 16.98 2.59
C HIS A 87 3.90 15.63 2.17
N THR A 88 3.96 15.34 0.88
CA THR A 88 3.52 14.10 0.25
C THR A 88 4.50 12.96 0.52
N HIS A 89 4.07 11.72 0.34
CA HIS A 89 4.96 10.55 0.44
C HIS A 89 6.15 10.63 -0.55
N GLU A 90 5.97 11.22 -1.74
CA GLU A 90 7.05 11.38 -2.73
C GLU A 90 8.14 12.38 -2.28
N GLU A 91 7.80 13.29 -1.35
CA GLU A 91 8.75 14.21 -0.70
C GLU A 91 9.51 13.55 0.47
N HIS A 92 9.22 12.29 0.79
CA HIS A 92 9.96 11.49 1.75
C HIS A 92 10.97 10.56 1.04
N ASP A 93 11.97 10.08 1.77
CA ASP A 93 12.84 9.01 1.26
C ASP A 93 12.02 7.72 1.09
N PRO A 94 12.10 7.02 -0.04
CA PRO A 94 11.35 5.78 -0.22
C PRO A 94 11.94 4.59 0.54
N ASN A 95 12.98 4.78 1.33
CA ASN A 95 13.63 3.74 2.10
C ASN A 95 13.61 4.05 3.61
N SER A 96 13.84 3.01 4.40
CA SER A 96 13.95 3.09 5.86
C SER A 96 12.77 3.88 6.45
N LEU A 97 12.96 4.66 7.51
CA LEU A 97 11.88 5.36 8.22
C LEU A 97 11.08 6.36 7.37
N HIS A 98 11.36 6.52 6.08
CA HIS A 98 10.75 7.54 5.22
C HIS A 98 10.97 8.94 5.76
N LYS A 99 12.24 9.32 5.97
CA LYS A 99 12.57 10.66 6.42
C LYS A 99 12.15 11.70 5.38
N CYS A 100 11.53 12.78 5.82
CA CYS A 100 11.14 13.87 4.93
C CYS A 100 12.39 14.56 4.35
N LYS A 101 12.40 14.84 3.05
CA LYS A 101 13.50 15.56 2.38
C LYS A 101 13.35 17.08 2.50
N ALA A 102 12.14 17.57 2.78
CA ALA A 102 11.80 19.00 2.81
C ALA A 102 11.78 19.61 4.22
N CYS A 103 11.72 18.80 5.29
CA CYS A 103 11.68 19.31 6.66
C CYS A 103 12.34 18.35 7.67
N LYS A 104 12.27 18.66 8.97
CA LYS A 104 12.90 17.87 10.06
C LYS A 104 12.13 16.60 10.46
N CYS A 105 11.01 16.31 9.80
CA CYS A 105 10.20 15.11 10.03
C CYS A 105 11.04 13.84 9.79
N SER A 106 11.22 13.05 10.85
CA SER A 106 12.13 11.89 10.88
C SER A 106 11.54 10.64 10.25
N SER A 107 10.22 10.55 10.19
CA SER A 107 9.50 9.40 9.63
C SER A 107 8.18 9.80 8.99
N PHE A 108 7.70 8.98 8.05
CA PHE A 108 6.36 9.16 7.51
C PHE A 108 5.33 8.72 8.55
N ASP A 109 4.37 9.60 8.83
CA ASP A 109 3.24 9.40 9.74
C ASP A 109 2.04 10.04 9.05
N SER A 110 1.06 9.22 8.67
CA SER A 110 -0.07 9.66 7.88
C SER A 110 -1.26 10.08 8.77
N PRO A 111 -2.02 11.13 8.41
CA PRO A 111 -3.19 11.53 9.17
C PRO A 111 -4.41 10.63 8.91
N PHE A 112 -4.38 9.79 7.87
CA PHE A 112 -5.47 8.86 7.57
C PHE A 112 -5.30 7.56 8.38
N VAL A 113 -6.38 6.80 8.46
CA VAL A 113 -6.40 5.45 9.03
C VAL A 113 -6.89 4.47 7.97
N CYS A 114 -6.46 3.22 8.07
CA CYS A 114 -6.90 2.17 7.16
C CYS A 114 -8.40 1.94 7.31
N ALA A 115 -9.17 2.07 6.22
CA ALA A 115 -10.61 1.85 6.25
C ALA A 115 -11.04 0.40 6.57
N ALA A 116 -10.12 -0.57 6.48
CA ALA A 116 -10.40 -1.98 6.77
C ALA A 116 -10.12 -2.38 8.22
N CYS A 117 -9.27 -1.66 8.95
CA CYS A 117 -8.84 -2.07 10.29
C CYS A 117 -8.60 -0.93 11.30
N ASP A 118 -8.85 0.33 10.91
CA ASP A 118 -8.69 1.54 11.72
C ASP A 118 -7.27 1.81 12.27
N ARG A 119 -6.26 1.08 11.80
CA ARG A 119 -4.85 1.31 12.16
C ARG A 119 -4.15 2.30 11.23
N HIS A 120 -3.00 2.81 11.67
CA HIS A 120 -2.24 3.76 10.88
C HIS A 120 -1.49 3.08 9.73
N TYR A 121 -1.16 3.86 8.70
CA TYR A 121 -0.44 3.36 7.52
C TYR A 121 0.88 2.65 7.90
N GLU A 122 1.63 3.25 8.81
CA GLU A 122 2.92 2.78 9.30
C GLU A 122 2.85 1.46 10.10
N ASP A 123 1.66 1.00 10.48
CA ASP A 123 1.46 -0.30 11.13
C ASP A 123 1.38 -1.47 10.13
N HIS A 124 1.46 -1.20 8.83
CA HIS A 124 1.23 -2.18 7.77
C HIS A 124 2.46 -2.43 6.89
N ASP A 125 2.55 -3.66 6.40
CA ASP A 125 3.57 -4.08 5.43
C ASP A 125 2.92 -4.62 4.15
N THR A 126 3.72 -4.67 3.08
CA THR A 126 3.34 -5.37 1.84
C THR A 126 3.90 -6.78 1.85
N PHE A 127 3.04 -7.77 1.61
CA PHE A 127 3.39 -9.18 1.59
C PHE A 127 3.13 -9.77 0.21
N PHE A 128 4.09 -10.57 -0.26
CA PHE A 128 3.97 -11.43 -1.43
C PHE A 128 3.79 -12.85 -0.92
N MET A 129 2.77 -13.55 -1.41
CA MET A 129 2.48 -14.92 -0.99
C MET A 129 1.92 -15.74 -2.14
N ASP A 130 2.18 -17.04 -2.17
CA ASP A 130 1.44 -17.95 -3.04
C ASP A 130 0.16 -18.48 -2.37
N ALA A 131 -0.57 -19.31 -3.11
CA ALA A 131 -1.81 -19.90 -2.64
C ALA A 131 -1.59 -20.86 -1.45
N ASP A 132 -0.48 -21.59 -1.42
CA ASP A 132 -0.23 -22.61 -0.40
C ASP A 132 0.19 -21.96 0.92
N GLU A 133 1.04 -20.93 0.86
CA GLU A 133 1.38 -20.10 2.02
C GLU A 133 0.15 -19.44 2.63
N ARG A 134 -0.79 -18.96 1.79
CA ARG A 134 -2.04 -18.38 2.27
C ARG A 134 -2.92 -19.42 2.96
N ARG A 135 -3.11 -20.60 2.37
CA ARG A 135 -3.86 -21.70 3.00
C ARG A 135 -3.24 -22.10 4.32
N ALA A 136 -1.91 -22.23 4.38
CA ALA A 136 -1.19 -22.58 5.60
C ALA A 136 -1.40 -21.56 6.73
N LYS A 137 -1.58 -20.29 6.37
CA LYS A 137 -1.91 -19.20 7.31
C LYS A 137 -3.41 -18.99 7.53
N GLY A 138 -4.27 -19.86 6.99
CA GLY A 138 -5.73 -19.71 7.08
C GLY A 138 -6.29 -18.49 6.33
N MET A 139 -5.53 -17.94 5.39
CA MET A 139 -5.93 -16.78 4.60
C MET A 139 -6.77 -17.18 3.38
N PRO A 140 -7.70 -16.33 2.92
CA PRO A 140 -8.51 -16.61 1.73
C PRO A 140 -7.68 -16.79 0.45
N VAL A 141 -8.05 -17.77 -0.37
CA VAL A 141 -7.46 -18.08 -1.68
C VAL A 141 -8.58 -18.24 -2.71
N GLY A 142 -8.45 -17.64 -3.90
CA GLY A 142 -9.46 -17.71 -4.96
C GLY A 142 -10.58 -16.64 -4.86
N GLN A 143 -11.64 -16.84 -5.63
CA GLN A 143 -12.77 -15.92 -5.84
C GLN A 143 -13.86 -16.00 -4.73
N SER A 144 -13.61 -16.74 -3.65
CA SER A 144 -14.61 -17.15 -2.66
C SER A 144 -15.06 -16.06 -1.68
N THR A 145 -14.89 -14.77 -2.00
CA THR A 145 -15.42 -13.67 -1.17
C THR A 145 -16.78 -13.17 -1.66
N LEU A 146 -17.23 -13.57 -2.85
CA LEU A 146 -18.57 -13.23 -3.36
C LEU A 146 -19.59 -14.38 -3.22
N ASP A 147 -19.16 -15.64 -3.16
CA ASP A 147 -20.08 -16.78 -3.07
C ASP A 147 -20.59 -17.03 -1.64
N GLN A 148 -19.92 -16.50 -0.60
CA GLN A 148 -20.33 -16.67 0.80
C GLN A 148 -21.39 -15.66 1.28
N LEU A 149 -21.85 -14.78 0.39
CA LEU A 149 -22.94 -13.82 0.66
C LEU A 149 -24.27 -14.23 0.01
N TYR A 150 -24.31 -15.38 -0.67
CA TYR A 150 -25.49 -15.90 -1.35
C TYR A 150 -25.80 -17.38 -1.06
N ASP A 151 -25.24 -17.94 0.03
CA ASP A 151 -25.67 -19.23 0.61
C ASP A 151 -26.27 -19.01 2.01
#